data_AF-A0A087TZF1-F1
#
_entry.id   AF-A0A087TZF1-F1
#
_cell.length_a   1.000
_cell.length_b   1.000
_cell.length_c   1.000
_cell.angle_alpha   90.00
_cell.angle_beta   90.00
_cell.angle_gamma   90.00
#
_symmetry.space_group_name_H-M   'P 1'
#
loop_
_entity.id
_entity.type
_entity.pdbx_description
1 polymer ?
#
loop_
_entity_poly.entity_id
_entity_poly.type
_entity_poly.pdbx_seq_one_letter_code
_entity_poly.pdbx_strand_id
1 'polypeptide(L)' 'MKKGPKFITDFLIPSLDEEKFGSRLQWVNREKAEFQLKWNHKSASYWSEYDVEVFIEWDKKK' A
#
# COMPACT_ATOMS: atom_id res chain seq x y z
N MET A 1 13.72 -12.49 -19.82
CA MET A 1 13.28 -11.35 -18.99
C MET A 1 13.01 -11.86 -17.58
N LYS A 2 13.68 -11.33 -16.56
CA LYS A 2 13.22 -11.55 -15.16
C LYS A 2 11.91 -10.79 -15.01
N LYS A 3 10.82 -11.47 -14.66
CA LYS A 3 9.57 -10.78 -14.27
C LYS A 3 9.86 -10.06 -12.95
N GLY A 4 9.61 -8.76 -12.88
CA GLY A 4 9.63 -8.03 -11.61
C GLY A 4 8.64 -8.62 -10.62
N PRO A 5 8.73 -8.27 -9.33
CA PRO A 5 7.83 -8.83 -8.32
C PRO A 5 6.38 -8.52 -8.66
N LYS A 6 5.50 -9.42 -8.25
CA LYS A 6 4.06 -9.29 -8.46
C LYS A 6 3.49 -8.40 -7.37
N PHE A 7 2.85 -7.30 -7.78
CA PHE A 7 2.25 -6.36 -6.84
C PHE A 7 1.33 -7.02 -5.82
N ILE A 8 0.41 -7.89 -6.25
CA ILE A 8 -0.59 -8.47 -5.36
C ILE A 8 0.05 -9.46 -4.37
N THR A 9 0.77 -10.46 -4.87
CA THR A 9 1.26 -11.59 -4.05
C THR A 9 2.53 -11.27 -3.28
N ASP A 10 3.38 -10.40 -3.82
CA ASP A 10 4.73 -10.19 -3.29
C ASP A 10 4.86 -8.86 -2.53
N PHE A 11 3.83 -7.99 -2.58
CA PHE A 11 3.81 -6.71 -1.88
C PHE A 11 2.49 -6.46 -1.14
N LEU A 12 1.36 -6.42 -1.84
CA LEU A 12 0.09 -5.94 -1.31
C LEU A 12 -0.43 -6.83 -0.18
N ILE A 13 -0.58 -8.14 -0.41
CA ILE A 13 -1.09 -9.07 0.61
C ILE A 13 -0.16 -9.14 1.82
N PRO A 14 1.16 -9.36 1.67
CA PRO A 14 2.07 -9.35 2.82
C PRO A 14 2.01 -8.03 3.61
N SER A 15 1.98 -6.88 2.93
CA SER A 15 1.93 -5.58 3.62
C SER A 15 0.62 -5.35 4.38
N LEU A 16 -0.49 -5.89 3.88
CA LEU A 16 -1.78 -5.84 4.55
C LEU A 16 -1.85 -6.79 5.74
N ASP A 17 -1.36 -8.02 5.59
CA ASP A 17 -1.34 -9.04 6.65
C ASP A 17 -0.36 -8.68 7.77
N GLU A 18 0.74 -7.97 7.46
CA GLU A 18 1.71 -7.44 8.43
C GLU A 18 1.29 -6.08 9.03
N GLU A 19 0.16 -5.49 8.60
CA GLU A 19 -0.29 -4.14 8.97
C GLU A 19 0.80 -3.06 8.80
N LYS A 20 1.74 -3.26 7.85
CA LYS A 20 2.98 -2.48 7.70
C LYS A 20 2.76 -0.96 7.64
N PHE A 21 1.66 -0.53 7.05
CA PHE A 21 1.35 0.87 6.80
C PHE A 21 0.18 1.41 7.65
N GLY A 22 -0.35 0.59 8.56
CA GLY A 22 -1.52 0.92 9.37
C GLY A 22 -2.67 1.50 8.56
N SER A 23 -3.26 2.61 9.03
CA SER A 23 -4.45 3.20 8.37
C SER A 23 -4.25 3.64 6.90
N ARG A 24 -3.01 3.70 6.39
CA ARG A 24 -2.72 4.00 4.98
C ARG A 24 -3.00 2.83 4.06
N LEU A 25 -2.76 1.61 4.52
CA LEU A 25 -3.09 0.39 3.80
C LEU A 25 -3.41 -0.69 4.83
N GLN A 26 -4.70 -0.98 4.98
CA GLN A 26 -5.19 -1.94 5.98
C GLN A 26 -6.38 -2.73 5.44
N TRP A 27 -6.56 -3.93 5.98
CA TRP A 27 -7.79 -4.69 5.78
C TRP A 27 -8.97 -3.95 6.42
N VAL A 28 -10.08 -3.88 5.68
CA VAL A 28 -11.38 -3.47 6.22
C VAL A 28 -12.21 -4.71 6.51
N ASN A 29 -12.10 -5.73 5.65
CA ASN A 29 -12.63 -7.06 5.88
C ASN A 29 -11.73 -8.10 5.18
N ARG A 30 -10.92 -8.80 5.98
CA ARG A 30 -9.97 -9.80 5.45
C ARG A 30 -10.64 -11.00 4.80
N GLU A 31 -11.78 -11.45 5.33
CA GLU A 31 -12.49 -12.63 4.85
C GLU A 31 -13.11 -12.38 3.46
N LYS A 32 -13.56 -11.14 3.22
CA LYS A 32 -14.09 -10.69 1.93
C LYS A 32 -13.03 -10.12 0.98
N ALA A 33 -11.76 -10.10 1.41
CA ALA A 33 -10.66 -9.46 0.68
C ALA A 33 -10.90 -7.96 0.38
N GLU A 34 -11.59 -7.25 1.29
CA GLU A 34 -11.81 -5.81 1.20
C GLU A 34 -10.74 -5.07 2.00
N PHE A 35 -10.00 -4.17 1.34
CA PHE A 35 -8.98 -3.35 1.97
C PHE A 35 -9.22 -1.88 1.64
N GLN A 36 -8.65 -0.99 2.46
CA GLN A 36 -8.58 0.43 2.14
C GLN A 36 -7.13 0.81 1.81
N LEU A 37 -6.99 1.76 0.90
CA LEU A 37 -5.75 2.47 0.61
C LEU A 37 -6.03 3.97 0.71
N LYS A 38 -5.29 4.68 1.57
CA LYS A 38 -5.36 6.15 1.59
C LYS A 38 -4.68 6.69 0.35
N TRP A 39 -5.43 7.44 -0.43
CA TRP A 39 -4.93 8.13 -1.62
C TRP A 39 -5.30 9.60 -1.54
N ASN A 40 -4.51 10.33 -0.76
CA ASN A 40 -4.70 11.77 -0.60
C ASN A 40 -4.18 12.51 -1.84
N HIS A 41 -4.94 13.49 -2.32
CA HIS A 41 -4.47 14.37 -3.39
C HIS A 41 -3.31 15.23 -2.88
N LYS A 42 -2.27 15.39 -3.72
CA LYS A 42 -1.06 16.17 -3.38
C LYS A 42 -1.36 17.64 -3.04
N SER A 43 -2.48 18.17 -3.51
CA SER A 43 -2.93 19.54 -3.21
C SER A 43 -3.67 19.68 -1.88
N ALA A 44 -3.90 18.58 -1.14
CA ALA A 44 -4.49 18.66 0.19
C ALA A 44 -3.54 19.39 1.15
N SER A 45 -4.07 20.32 1.95
CA SER A 45 -3.28 21.13 2.88
C SER A 45 -2.56 20.32 3.97
N TYR A 46 -3.01 19.09 4.23
CA TYR A 46 -2.43 18.16 5.19
C TYR A 46 -1.54 17.09 4.52
N TRP A 47 -1.29 17.20 3.21
CA TRP A 47 -0.48 16.21 2.49
C TRP A 47 0.96 16.21 3.00
N SER A 48 1.49 15.01 3.19
CA SER A 48 2.86 14.75 3.63
C SER A 48 3.46 13.57 2.88
N GLU A 49 4.79 13.43 2.93
CA GLU A 49 5.47 12.26 2.35
C GLU A 49 5.01 10.93 2.98
N TYR A 50 4.50 10.99 4.21
CA TYR A 50 3.92 9.85 4.90
C TYR A 50 2.68 9.30 4.16
N ASP A 51 1.91 10.15 3.48
CA ASP A 51 0.72 9.74 2.74
C ASP A 51 1.03 8.91 1.49
N VAL A 52 2.26 8.97 0.98
CA VAL A 52 2.69 8.26 -0.23
C VAL A 52 3.65 7.10 0.05
N GLU A 53 3.90 6.80 1.31
CA GLU A 53 4.85 5.77 1.75
C GLU A 53 4.58 4.39 1.12
N VAL A 54 3.32 3.98 0.99
CA VAL A 54 2.92 2.72 0.34
C VAL A 54 3.42 2.67 -1.11
N PHE A 55 3.29 3.78 -1.84
CA PHE A 55 3.71 3.85 -3.24
C PHE A 55 5.22 3.87 -3.37
N ILE A 56 5.92 4.58 -2.47
CA ILE A 56 7.39 4.62 -2.42
C ILE A 56 7.96 3.22 -2.15
N GLU A 57 7.41 2.50 -1.17
CA GLU A 57 7.88 1.15 -0.82
C GLU A 57 7.61 0.13 -1.92
N TRP A 58 6.51 0.30 -2.67
CA TRP A 58 6.26 -0.50 -3.86
C TRP A 58 7.26 -0.19 -4.98
N ASP A 59 7.52 1.10 -5.25
CA ASP A 59 8.45 1.54 -6.29
C ASP A 59 9.88 1.00 -6.07
N LYS A 60 10.32 0.93 -4.80
CA LYS A 60 11.61 0.33 -4.40
C LYS A 60 11.75 -1.16 -4.73
N LYS A 61 10.63 -1.88 -4.96
CA LYS A 61 10.66 -3.30 -5.31
C LYS A 61 10.79 -3.57 -6.80
N LYS A 62 10.94 -2.55 -7.65
CA LYS A 62 11.18 -2.71 -9.11
C LYS A 62 12.39 -3.60 -9.44
#